data_AF-A0A259FA13-F1
#
_entry.id   AF-A0A259FA13-F1
#
_cell.length_a   1.000
_cell.length_b   1.000
_cell.length_c   1.000
_cell.angle_alpha   90.00
_cell.angle_beta   90.00
_cell.angle_gamma   90.00
#
_symmetry.space_group_name_H-M   'P 1'
#
loop_
_entity.id
_entity.type
_entity.pdbx_description
1 polymer ?
#
loop_
_entity_poly.entity_id
_entity_poly.type
_entity_poly.pdbx_seq_one_letter_code
_entity_poly.pdbx_strand_id
1 'polypeptide(L)' 'IGTDDEAQKSIYDLDLTGPIGIVMGAEGEGMRRLTRETCDELVRIPMQGVVESLNVSVASGVCLYEALRQRLLKTEKSST' A
#
# COMPACT_ATOMS: atom_id res chain seq x y z
N ILE A 1 2.61 -7.54 -1.27
CA ILE A 1 2.34 -6.24 -1.91
C ILE A 1 3.44 -5.27 -1.52
N GLY A 2 4.16 -4.70 -2.49
CA GLY A 2 5.21 -3.70 -2.25
C GLY A 2 4.72 -2.27 -2.50
N THR A 3 5.22 -1.30 -1.75
CA THR A 3 4.98 0.12 -2.01
C THR A 3 6.04 0.73 -2.91
N ASP A 4 5.61 1.48 -3.92
CA ASP A 4 6.46 2.05 -4.95
C ASP A 4 5.77 3.24 -5.61
N ASP A 5 6.42 4.39 -5.67
CA ASP A 5 5.85 5.64 -6.18
C ASP A 5 5.59 5.59 -7.70
N GLU A 6 6.32 4.74 -8.43
CA GLU A 6 6.14 4.54 -9.87
C GLU A 6 5.04 3.52 -10.22
N ALA A 7 4.44 2.86 -9.21
CA ALA A 7 3.41 1.87 -9.46
C ALA A 7 2.18 2.48 -10.13
N GLN A 8 1.58 1.74 -11.06
CA GLN A 8 0.39 2.19 -11.78
C GLN A 8 -0.88 2.10 -10.92
N LYS A 9 -0.99 1.06 -10.10
CA LYS A 9 -2.12 0.85 -9.19
C LYS A 9 -1.92 1.64 -7.91
N SER A 10 -2.98 2.22 -7.39
CA SER A 10 -2.98 2.78 -6.05
C SER A 10 -3.31 1.71 -5.00
N ILE A 11 -2.97 2.01 -3.74
CA ILE A 11 -3.40 1.20 -2.59
C ILE A 11 -4.93 1.09 -2.49
N TYR A 12 -5.68 2.03 -3.07
CA TYR A 12 -7.15 2.02 -3.07
C TYR A 12 -7.76 1.06 -4.10
N ASP A 13 -6.97 0.63 -5.10
CA ASP A 13 -7.43 -0.24 -6.19
C ASP A 13 -7.32 -1.74 -5.84
N LEU A 14 -6.60 -2.07 -4.76
CA LEU A 14 -6.40 -3.46 -4.34
C LEU A 14 -7.44 -3.93 -3.33
N ASP A 15 -7.77 -5.22 -3.38
CA ASP A 15 -8.47 -5.93 -2.31
C ASP A 15 -7.50 -6.29 -1.19
N LEU A 16 -7.58 -5.55 -0.09
CA LEU A 16 -6.76 -5.72 1.11
C LEU A 16 -7.45 -6.56 2.20
N THR A 17 -8.54 -7.25 1.87
CA THR A 17 -9.35 -7.97 2.85
C THR A 17 -8.82 -9.35 3.21
N GLY A 18 -7.90 -9.90 2.42
CA GLY A 18 -7.25 -11.19 2.67
C GLY A 18 -5.99 -11.12 3.54
N PRO A 19 -5.35 -12.29 3.83
CA PRO A 19 -4.03 -12.36 4.45
C PRO A 19 -2.99 -11.75 3.50
N ILE A 20 -2.38 -10.63 3.89
CA ILE A 20 -1.50 -9.85 3.03
C ILE A 20 -0.28 -9.40 3.84
N GLY A 21 0.89 -9.51 3.21
CA GLY A 21 2.11 -8.82 3.63
C GLY A 21 2.29 -7.52 2.84
N ILE A 22 2.52 -6.42 3.55
CA ILE A 22 2.86 -5.11 2.97
C ILE A 22 4.36 -4.89 3.18
N VAL A 23 5.08 -4.65 2.10
CA VAL A 23 6.52 -4.39 2.10
C VAL A 23 6.75 -2.92 1.80
N MET A 24 7.44 -2.24 2.71
CA MET A 24 7.76 -0.82 2.59
C MET A 24 9.21 -0.65 2.14
N GLY A 25 9.44 0.26 1.20
CA GLY A 25 10.78 0.72 0.83
C GLY A 25 11.40 1.65 1.87
N ALA A 26 12.67 2.01 1.70
CA ALA A 26 13.29 3.11 2.44
C ALA A 26 12.79 4.46 1.90
N GLU A 27 12.87 5.51 2.72
CA GLU A 27 12.59 6.88 2.26
C GLU A 27 13.58 7.29 1.16
N GLY A 28 13.10 7.95 0.12
CA GLY A 28 13.92 8.44 -1.00
C GLY A 28 14.36 7.33 -1.96
N GLU A 29 15.23 6.42 -1.51
CA GLU A 29 15.75 5.33 -2.36
C GLU A 29 14.69 4.28 -2.72
N GLY A 30 13.59 4.24 -1.96
CA GLY A 30 12.51 3.29 -2.18
C GLY A 30 12.92 1.85 -1.86
N MET A 31 12.30 0.90 -2.56
CA MET A 31 12.54 -0.51 -2.35
C MET A 31 13.67 -1.03 -3.24
N ARG A 32 14.56 -1.87 -2.68
CA ARG A 32 15.60 -2.54 -3.47
C ARG A 32 14.99 -3.35 -4.61
N ARG A 33 15.62 -3.29 -5.78
CA ARG A 33 15.15 -3.95 -7.02
C ARG A 33 14.71 -5.41 -6.83
N LEU A 34 15.55 -6.25 -6.20
CA LEU A 34 15.22 -7.67 -6.00
C LEU A 34 14.02 -7.86 -5.06
N THR A 35 13.87 -7.01 -4.05
CA THR A 35 12.70 -7.03 -3.16
C THR A 35 11.43 -6.60 -3.90
N ARG A 36 11.54 -5.58 -4.76
CA ARG A 36 10.46 -5.11 -5.64
C ARG A 36 9.99 -6.22 -6.59
N GLU A 37 10.92 -6.91 -7.25
CA GLU A 37 10.64 -8.02 -8.18
C GLU A 37 10.03 -9.25 -7.49
N THR A 38 10.20 -9.40 -6.17
CA THR A 38 9.64 -10.51 -5.39
C THR A 38 8.20 -10.22 -4.92
N CYS A 39 7.73 -8.97 -5.00
CA CYS A 39 6.38 -8.62 -4.58
C CYS A 39 5.35 -9.06 -5.63
N ASP A 40 4.23 -9.65 -5.19
CA ASP A 40 3.15 -10.11 -6.10
C ASP A 40 2.53 -8.95 -6.89
N GLU A 41 2.40 -7.79 -6.24
CA GLU A 41 1.83 -6.55 -6.77
C GLU A 41 2.63 -5.37 -6.20
N LEU A 42 2.71 -4.31 -6.98
CA LEU A 42 3.26 -3.02 -6.58
C LEU A 42 2.17 -1.96 -6.59
N VAL A 43 2.14 -1.12 -5.55
CA VAL A 43 1.17 -0.04 -5.42
C VAL A 43 1.80 1.25 -4.93
N ARG A 44 1.19 2.36 -5.33
CA ARG A 44 1.53 3.69 -4.80
C ARG A 44 0.48 4.18 -3.82
N ILE A 45 0.90 5.06 -2.92
CA ILE A 45 -0.02 5.95 -2.22
C ILE A 45 -0.21 7.17 -3.13
N PRO A 46 -1.44 7.52 -3.54
CA PRO A 46 -1.64 8.70 -4.35
C PRO A 46 -1.18 9.96 -3.61
N MET A 47 -0.14 10.60 -4.14
CA MET A 47 0.40 11.84 -3.61
C MET A 47 -0.20 13.03 -4.35
N GLN A 48 -0.52 14.10 -3.61
CA GLN A 48 -0.90 15.39 -4.19
C GLN A 48 0.22 16.40 -3.96
N GLY A 49 0.57 17.16 -5.02
CA GLY A 49 1.59 18.20 -4.96
C GLY A 49 2.96 17.74 -5.44
N VAL A 50 4.01 18.35 -4.90
CA VAL A 50 5.42 18.23 -5.35
C VAL A 50 6.27 17.30 -4.49
N VAL A 51 5.69 16.63 -3.50
CA VAL A 51 6.45 15.74 -2.61
C VAL A 51 6.59 14.38 -3.27
N GLU A 52 7.83 13.93 -3.43
CA GLU A 52 8.16 12.67 -4.13
C GLU A 52 7.86 11.43 -3.28
N SER A 53 7.98 11.50 -1.96
CA SER A 53 7.72 10.37 -1.06
C SER A 53 7.20 10.81 0.32
N LEU A 54 6.57 9.87 1.02
CA LEU A 54 6.19 10.02 2.42
C LEU A 54 7.25 9.41 3.33
N ASN A 55 7.27 9.88 4.57
CA ASN A 55 7.94 9.15 5.64
C ASN A 55 7.40 7.71 5.72
N VAL A 56 8.29 6.73 5.91
CA VAL A 56 7.92 5.30 5.84
C VAL A 56 6.89 4.93 6.90
N SER A 57 6.93 5.54 8.09
CA SER A 57 5.94 5.29 9.14
C SER A 57 4.57 5.86 8.77
N VAL A 58 4.52 7.02 8.12
CA VAL A 58 3.28 7.64 7.63
C VAL A 58 2.69 6.79 6.51
N ALA A 59 3.51 6.38 5.53
CA ALA A 59 3.09 5.52 4.43
C ALA A 59 2.55 4.17 4.96
N SER A 60 3.24 3.58 5.93
CA SER A 60 2.78 2.35 6.60
C SER A 60 1.42 2.55 7.26
N GLY A 61 1.24 3.66 7.99
CA GLY A 61 -0.02 4.01 8.63
C GLY A 61 -1.18 4.11 7.62
N VAL A 62 -0.97 4.78 6.49
CA VAL A 62 -1.96 4.90 5.41
C VAL A 62 -2.34 3.53 4.86
N CYS A 63 -1.37 2.69 4.52
CA CYS A 63 -1.60 1.36 3.98
C CYS A 63 -2.37 0.45 4.96
N LEU A 64 -1.98 0.47 6.24
CA LEU A 64 -2.62 -0.34 7.28
C LEU A 64 -4.07 0.11 7.55
N TYR A 65 -4.32 1.42 7.56
CA TYR A 65 -5.68 1.95 7.77
C TYR A 65 -6.58 1.72 6.57
N GLU A 66 -6.06 1.71 5.34
CA GLU A 66 -6.85 1.33 4.17
C GLU A 66 -7.24 -0.16 4.24
N ALA A 67 -6.30 -1.04 4.59
CA ALA A 67 -6.61 -2.45 4.81
C ALA A 67 -7.67 -2.65 5.91
N LEU A 68 -7.56 -1.91 7.02
CA LEU A 68 -8.56 -1.91 8.08
C LEU A 68 -9.93 -1.45 7.56
N ARG A 69 -9.99 -0.33 6.84
CA ARG A 69 -11.24 0.24 6.28
C ARG A 69 -11.96 -0.78 5.40
N GLN A 70 -11.24 -1.43 4.48
CA GLN A 70 -11.83 -2.43 3.60
C GLN A 70 -12.35 -3.65 4.36
N ARG A 71 -11.62 -4.11 5.39
CA ARG A 71 -12.02 -5.26 6.22
C ARG A 71 -13.25 -4.97 7.07
N LEU A 72 -13.40 -3.75 7.58
CA LEU A 72 -14.60 -3.31 8.29
C LEU A 72 -15.82 -3.33 7.36
N LEU A 73 -15.70 -2.73 6.17
CA LEU A 73 -16.79 -2.70 5.18
C LEU A 73 -17.20 -4.10 4.69
N LYS A 74 -16.26 -5.04 4.58
CA LYS A 74 -16.56 -6.44 4.22
C LYS A 74 -17.34 -7.16 5.32
N THR A 75 -16.98 -6.90 6.58
CA THR A 75 -17.69 -7.47 7.75
C THR A 75 -19.14 -6.99 7.81
N GLU A 76 -19.38 -5.68 7.59
CA GLU A 76 -20.73 -5.09 7.56
C GLU A 76 -21.61 -5.72 6.47
N LYS A 77 -21.06 -5.87 5.25
CA LYS A 77 -21.77 -6.49 4.11
C LYS A 77 -22.08 -7.98 4.31
N SER A 78 -21.31 -8.70 5.12
CA SER A 78 -21.56 -10.12 5.41
C SER A 78 -22.62 -10.34 6.49
N SER A 79 -23.07 -9.26 7.16
CA SER A 79 -24.03 -9.31 8.27
C SER A 79 -25.44 -8.83 7.87
N THR A 80 -25.62 -8.44 6.60
CA THR A 80 -26.90 -8.07 5.98
C THR A 80 -27.26 -9.10 4.92
#